data_AF-A0A158HVA2-F1
#
_entry.id   AF-A0A158HVA2-F1
#
_cell.length_a   1.000
_cell.length_b   1.000
_cell.length_c   1.000
_cell.angle_alpha   90.00
_cell.angle_beta   90.00
_cell.angle_gamma   90.00
#
_symmetry.space_group_name_H-M   'P 1'
#
loop_
_entity.id
_entity.type
_entity.pdbx_description
1 polymer ?
#
loop_
_entity_poly.entity_id
_entity_poly.type
_entity_poly.pdbx_seq_one_letter_code
_entity_poly.pdbx_strand_id
1 'polypeptide(L)'
;MRAGNPAAARANLAANIETATEAEAALKAEEVETVEFRTTSLPSDFTSTPDITASNPPPIPPNPPPGAQAPPAYLKRTDSAWSVFGRVMAARARQIFDRAGQRITQRTLRIGVSARIFHPEPGAKGLRGKTLQYLEESIAHWVMSRDVLVFMIPTVGHQGMLHPSNIRLRDYAKHLDGLLLQGGADVSPQSYEEAATRPEWPGDRVRDMYELELLHEFIESGKPVLGVCRGCQLINVAFGGTLYQDIATDVPMAGVHVNEQYDQHRHSIRFPDGSTLANMFPGRQDAIVNSIHHQAVRTVGRDLNIEAVSASDGIIEAVRYRRAPFVVGVQWHPEFHRAGGEELLDCTPLLDTFLRVARETRF
;
A
#
# COMPACT_ATOMS: atom_id res chain seq x y z
N MET A 1 -34.76 -21.95 26.35
CA MET A 1 -35.38 -20.64 26.03
C MET A 1 -35.56 -19.85 27.32
N ARG A 2 -34.75 -18.82 27.54
CA ARG A 2 -35.02 -17.72 28.48
C ARG A 2 -34.88 -16.44 27.68
N ALA A 3 -36.00 -15.76 27.42
CA ALA A 3 -36.01 -14.47 26.75
C ALA A 3 -35.48 -13.41 27.73
N GLY A 4 -34.40 -12.73 27.35
CA GLY A 4 -33.89 -11.57 28.10
C GLY A 4 -34.89 -10.42 28.03
N ASN A 5 -35.15 -9.80 29.18
CA ASN A 5 -36.16 -8.76 29.36
C ASN A 5 -35.78 -7.47 28.58
N PRO A 6 -36.53 -7.05 27.54
CA PRO A 6 -36.21 -5.87 26.73
C PRO A 6 -36.30 -4.54 27.50
N ALA A 7 -36.89 -4.53 28.70
CA ALA A 7 -36.90 -3.35 29.57
C ALA A 7 -35.52 -3.04 30.19
N ALA A 8 -34.70 -4.07 30.45
CA ALA A 8 -33.37 -3.89 31.03
C ALA A 8 -32.36 -3.32 30.02
N ALA A 9 -32.48 -3.70 28.75
CA ALA A 9 -31.65 -3.17 27.67
C ALA A 9 -31.98 -1.69 27.33
N ARG A 10 -33.26 -1.30 27.48
CA ARG A 10 -33.69 0.10 27.29
C ARG A 10 -33.27 1.01 28.46
N ALA A 11 -33.25 0.50 29.69
CA ALA A 11 -32.77 1.25 30.84
C ALA A 11 -31.25 1.53 30.77
N ASN A 12 -30.45 0.56 30.31
CA ASN A 12 -29.00 0.74 30.14
C ASN A 12 -28.65 1.70 28.99
N LEU A 13 -29.46 1.75 27.93
CA LEU A 13 -29.24 2.69 26.83
C LEU A 13 -29.63 4.13 27.24
N ALA A 14 -30.69 4.31 28.04
CA ALA A 14 -31.08 5.61 28.57
C ALA A 14 -30.04 6.17 29.57
N ALA A 15 -29.52 5.33 30.46
CA ALA A 15 -28.48 5.73 31.42
C ALA A 15 -27.15 6.12 30.73
N ASN A 16 -26.77 5.43 29.65
CA ASN A 16 -25.56 5.75 28.89
C ASN A 16 -25.68 7.06 28.07
N ILE A 17 -26.89 7.43 27.67
CA ILE A 17 -27.16 8.70 26.97
C ILE A 17 -27.14 9.87 27.96
N GLU A 18 -27.70 9.70 29.17
CA GLU A 18 -27.64 10.74 30.22
C GLU A 18 -26.21 11.01 30.69
N THR A 19 -25.37 9.98 30.86
CA THR A 19 -23.94 10.17 31.20
C THR A 19 -23.11 10.82 30.10
N ALA A 20 -23.48 10.65 28.83
CA ALA A 20 -22.81 11.31 27.71
C ALA A 20 -23.17 12.80 27.63
N THR A 21 -24.44 13.14 27.94
CA THR A 21 -24.89 14.54 27.98
C THR A 21 -24.37 15.30 29.20
N GLU A 22 -24.15 14.64 30.34
CA GLU A 22 -23.53 15.26 31.52
C GLU A 22 -22.01 15.45 31.35
N ALA A 23 -21.33 14.55 30.63
CA ALA A 23 -19.91 14.73 30.27
C ALA A 23 -19.70 15.88 29.27
N GLU A 24 -20.59 16.06 28.29
CA GLU A 24 -20.57 17.22 27.38
C GLU A 24 -20.94 18.55 28.07
N ALA A 25 -21.76 18.51 29.12
CA ALA A 25 -22.10 19.68 29.92
C ALA A 25 -20.98 20.08 30.91
N ALA A 26 -20.25 19.11 31.47
CA ALA A 26 -19.09 19.35 32.32
C ALA A 26 -17.90 19.96 31.54
N LEU A 27 -17.75 19.62 30.26
CA LEU A 27 -16.74 20.22 29.36
C LEU A 27 -17.02 21.70 28.97
N LYS A 28 -18.19 22.24 29.30
CA LYS A 28 -18.56 23.64 29.02
C LYS A 28 -18.43 24.59 30.21
N ALA A 29 -18.02 24.10 31.38
CA ALA A 29 -18.07 24.87 32.63
C ALA A 29 -16.74 25.04 33.39
N GLU A 30 -15.59 24.63 32.84
CA GLU A 30 -14.30 24.96 33.45
C GLU A 30 -13.70 26.24 32.85
N GLU A 31 -13.52 27.21 33.74
CA GLU A 31 -12.90 28.52 33.51
C GLU A 31 -11.50 28.39 32.92
N VAL A 32 -11.25 29.19 31.89
CA VAL A 32 -9.96 29.36 31.24
C VAL A 32 -8.98 29.99 32.22
N GLU A 33 -8.11 29.18 32.82
CA GLU A 33 -6.91 29.68 33.48
C GLU A 33 -5.95 30.20 32.40
N THR A 34 -5.75 31.51 32.41
CA THR A 34 -4.91 32.24 31.44
C THR A 34 -3.45 31.86 31.59
N VAL A 35 -2.93 31.06 30.65
CA VAL A 35 -1.49 30.93 30.42
C VAL A 35 -1.01 32.17 29.69
N GLU A 36 -0.17 32.99 30.33
CA GLU A 36 0.54 34.10 29.69
C GLU A 36 1.45 33.58 28.58
N PHE A 37 0.99 33.67 27.33
CA PHE A 37 1.86 33.61 26.18
C PHE A 37 2.70 34.89 26.13
N ARG A 38 4.03 34.76 26.20
CA ARG A 38 4.94 35.81 25.77
C ARG A 38 4.61 36.18 24.33
N THR A 39 4.04 37.36 24.13
CA THR A 39 3.82 37.98 22.83
C THR A 39 5.15 38.33 22.20
N THR A 40 5.75 37.41 21.46
CA THR A 40 6.68 37.79 20.40
C THR A 40 5.81 38.33 19.26
N SER A 41 5.81 39.66 19.09
CA SER A 41 5.21 40.32 17.94
C SER A 41 5.71 39.65 16.66
N LEU A 42 4.79 39.20 15.81
CA LEU A 42 5.11 38.78 14.46
C LEU A 42 5.93 39.88 13.77
N PRO A 43 7.01 39.55 13.04
CA PRO A 43 7.67 40.50 12.16
C PRO A 43 6.63 41.14 11.23
N SER A 44 6.74 42.45 10.97
CA SER A 44 5.78 43.27 10.21
C SER A 44 5.40 42.74 8.82
N ASP A 45 6.16 41.77 8.30
CA ASP A 45 6.07 41.27 6.94
C ASP A 45 5.03 40.15 6.77
N PHE A 46 4.43 39.66 7.87
CA PHE A 46 3.40 38.60 7.82
C PHE A 46 1.95 39.12 7.79
N THR A 47 1.75 40.44 7.88
CA THR A 47 0.40 41.06 7.82
C THR A 47 0.07 41.70 6.48
N SER A 48 0.97 41.66 5.49
CA SER A 48 0.73 42.16 4.14
C SER A 48 0.36 41.02 3.17
N THR A 49 -0.53 41.32 2.22
CA THR A 49 -0.89 40.44 1.11
C THR A 49 0.37 40.12 0.28
N PRO A 50 0.65 38.85 -0.05
CA PRO A 50 1.86 38.48 -0.79
C PRO A 50 1.84 39.07 -2.20
N ASP A 51 2.90 39.81 -2.55
CA ASP A 51 3.11 40.35 -3.89
C ASP A 51 3.59 39.25 -4.85
N ILE A 52 2.62 38.68 -5.57
CA ILE A 52 2.81 37.65 -6.60
C ILE A 52 3.53 38.15 -7.87
N THR A 53 3.94 39.42 -7.91
CA THR A 53 4.72 39.98 -9.03
C THR A 53 6.21 40.19 -8.70
N ALA A 54 6.63 39.95 -7.45
CA ALA A 54 8.01 40.13 -7.02
C ALA A 54 8.91 38.95 -7.45
N SER A 55 9.96 39.24 -8.22
CA SER A 55 11.05 38.30 -8.54
C SER A 55 12.10 38.35 -7.44
N ASN A 56 12.07 37.39 -6.50
CA ASN A 56 13.10 37.19 -5.48
C ASN A 56 13.97 35.98 -5.83
N PRO A 57 15.07 36.16 -6.60
CA PRO A 57 16.01 35.06 -6.86
C PRO A 57 16.82 34.74 -5.58
N PRO A 58 17.18 33.47 -5.35
CA PRO A 58 18.00 33.08 -4.20
C PRO A 58 19.40 33.71 -4.26
N PRO A 59 20.05 33.92 -3.10
CA PRO A 59 21.39 34.49 -3.05
C PRO A 59 22.40 33.61 -3.80
N ILE A 60 23.23 34.27 -4.61
CA ILE A 60 24.32 33.63 -5.34
C ILE A 60 25.39 33.21 -4.33
N PRO A 61 25.83 31.93 -4.32
CA PRO A 61 26.89 31.49 -3.43
C PRO A 61 28.21 32.22 -3.72
N PRO A 62 29.06 32.46 -2.71
CA PRO A 62 30.32 33.18 -2.89
C PRO A 62 31.25 32.41 -3.85
N ASN A 63 31.94 33.17 -4.70
CA ASN A 63 32.92 32.61 -5.63
C ASN A 63 34.05 31.88 -4.87
N PRO A 64 34.49 30.70 -5.33
CA PRO A 64 35.61 29.99 -4.74
C PRO A 64 36.93 30.79 -4.92
N PRO A 65 37.93 30.59 -4.04
CA PRO A 65 39.20 31.30 -4.11
C PRO A 65 39.91 31.03 -5.46
N PRO A 66 40.64 32.03 -6.01
CA PRO A 66 41.26 31.89 -7.32
C PRO A 66 42.39 30.86 -7.26
N GLY A 67 42.22 29.73 -7.98
CA GLY A 67 43.30 28.77 -8.25
C GLY A 67 43.01 27.28 -8.06
N ALA A 68 41.83 26.87 -7.58
CA ALA A 68 41.52 25.45 -7.38
C ALA A 68 40.21 25.03 -8.06
N GLN A 69 40.24 24.86 -9.38
CA GLN A 69 39.23 24.08 -10.11
C GLN A 69 39.88 22.76 -10.55
N ALA A 70 39.73 21.72 -9.73
CA ALA A 70 39.95 20.37 -10.22
C ALA A 70 38.89 20.10 -11.29
N PRO A 71 39.25 19.64 -12.50
CA PRO A 71 38.27 19.37 -13.53
C PRO A 71 37.33 18.25 -13.04
N PRO A 72 36.01 18.37 -13.32
CA PRO A 72 35.05 17.31 -13.03
C PRO A 72 35.53 15.94 -13.51
N ALA A 73 35.24 14.87 -12.76
CA ALA A 73 35.75 13.51 -13.01
C ALA A 73 35.45 12.94 -14.43
N TYR A 74 34.55 13.57 -15.19
CA TYR A 74 34.21 13.20 -16.57
C TYR A 74 35.07 13.88 -17.65
N LEU A 75 35.92 14.84 -17.29
CA LEU A 75 36.82 15.56 -18.19
C LEU A 75 38.19 14.87 -18.21
N LYS A 76 38.59 14.36 -19.37
CA LYS A 76 39.94 13.84 -19.59
C LYS A 76 40.87 14.98 -19.98
N ARG A 77 42.15 14.89 -19.60
CA ARG A 77 43.17 15.93 -19.81
C ARG A 77 43.39 16.35 -21.29
N THR A 78 42.89 15.56 -22.23
CA THR A 78 42.98 15.77 -23.69
C THR A 78 41.66 16.23 -24.33
N ASP A 79 40.62 16.52 -23.53
CA ASP A 79 39.31 16.88 -24.07
C ASP A 79 39.28 18.33 -24.57
N SER A 80 38.87 18.52 -25.83
CA SER A 80 38.50 19.84 -26.35
C SER A 80 37.05 20.17 -26.00
N ALA A 81 36.70 21.45 -25.89
CA ALA A 81 35.32 21.90 -25.64
C ALA A 81 34.32 21.29 -26.64
N TRP A 82 34.73 21.11 -27.89
CA TRP A 82 33.97 20.46 -28.95
C TRP A 82 33.75 18.96 -28.71
N SER A 83 34.75 18.25 -28.16
CA SER A 83 34.63 16.81 -27.86
C SER A 83 33.68 16.54 -26.68
N VAL A 84 33.67 17.42 -25.67
CA VAL A 84 32.77 17.34 -24.52
C VAL A 84 31.34 17.65 -24.96
N PHE A 85 31.15 18.74 -25.72
CA PHE A 85 29.86 19.10 -26.29
C PHE A 85 29.31 17.99 -27.20
N GLY A 86 30.15 17.42 -28.07
CA GLY A 86 29.79 16.30 -28.93
C GLY A 86 29.32 15.06 -28.16
N ARG A 87 30.00 14.70 -27.06
CA ARG A 87 29.57 13.59 -26.20
C ARG A 87 28.28 13.87 -25.44
N VAL A 88 28.08 15.09 -24.94
CA VAL A 88 26.84 15.49 -24.27
C VAL A 88 25.66 15.46 -25.26
N MET A 89 25.86 15.98 -26.47
CA MET A 89 24.84 15.95 -27.52
C MET A 89 24.57 14.52 -28.01
N ALA A 90 25.59 13.68 -28.16
CA ALA A 90 25.42 12.27 -28.52
C ALA A 90 24.71 11.46 -27.42
N ALA A 91 25.02 11.70 -26.14
CA ALA A 91 24.34 11.08 -25.01
C ALA A 91 22.87 11.52 -24.92
N ARG A 92 22.58 12.81 -25.12
CA ARG A 92 21.21 13.34 -25.18
C ARG A 92 20.45 12.79 -26.39
N ALA A 93 21.08 12.72 -27.56
CA ALA A 93 20.48 12.13 -28.75
C ALA A 93 20.17 10.65 -28.52
N ARG A 94 21.12 9.87 -27.99
CA ARG A 94 20.93 8.45 -27.67
C ARG A 94 19.81 8.25 -26.65
N GLN A 95 19.75 9.07 -25.59
CA GLN A 95 18.66 9.05 -24.61
C GLN A 95 17.29 9.41 -25.21
N ILE A 96 17.24 10.36 -26.17
CA ILE A 96 16.01 10.73 -26.88
C ILE A 96 15.59 9.61 -27.84
N PHE A 97 16.53 9.00 -28.57
CA PHE A 97 16.28 7.87 -29.46
C PHE A 97 15.88 6.60 -28.71
N ASP A 98 16.50 6.32 -27.55
CA ASP A 98 16.11 5.20 -26.68
C ASP A 98 14.71 5.43 -26.10
N ARG A 99 14.39 6.65 -25.66
CA ARG A 99 13.03 7.02 -25.21
C ARG A 99 12.00 6.97 -26.33
N ALA A 100 12.34 7.41 -27.54
CA ALA A 100 11.47 7.36 -28.70
C ALA A 100 11.26 5.92 -29.19
N GLY A 101 12.33 5.12 -29.25
CA GLY A 101 12.30 3.72 -29.62
C GLY A 101 11.53 2.84 -28.63
N GLN A 102 11.64 3.10 -27.33
CA GLN A 102 10.84 2.41 -26.31
C GLN A 102 9.37 2.81 -26.34
N ARG A 103 9.04 4.09 -26.61
CA ARG A 103 7.64 4.55 -26.76
C ARG A 103 6.95 4.03 -28.01
N ILE A 104 7.70 3.82 -29.10
CA ILE A 104 7.14 3.33 -30.37
C ILE A 104 6.89 1.81 -30.35
N THR A 105 7.49 1.06 -29.42
CA THR A 105 7.46 -0.42 -29.42
C THR A 105 6.73 -1.06 -28.23
N GLN A 106 6.37 -0.33 -27.18
CA GLN A 106 5.74 -0.94 -26.00
C GLN A 106 4.27 -0.54 -25.84
N ARG A 107 3.38 -1.44 -26.27
CA ARG A 107 1.94 -1.36 -25.97
C ARG A 107 1.74 -1.26 -24.45
N THR A 108 0.91 -0.33 -24.00
CA THR A 108 0.61 -0.09 -22.58
C THR A 108 0.24 -1.39 -21.85
N LEU A 109 0.75 -1.57 -20.62
CA LEU A 109 0.42 -2.71 -19.77
C LEU A 109 -0.99 -2.55 -19.21
N ARG A 110 -1.69 -3.65 -19.01
CA ARG A 110 -3.03 -3.72 -18.43
C ARG A 110 -2.95 -4.43 -17.08
N ILE A 111 -2.99 -3.70 -16.00
CA ILE A 111 -2.88 -4.25 -14.65
C ILE A 111 -4.28 -4.40 -14.05
N GLY A 112 -4.61 -5.62 -13.63
CA GLY A 112 -5.82 -5.90 -12.88
C GLY A 112 -5.64 -5.57 -11.41
N VAL A 113 -6.62 -4.90 -10.81
CA VAL A 113 -6.69 -4.72 -9.35
C VAL A 113 -7.98 -5.38 -8.87
N SER A 114 -7.88 -6.30 -7.91
CA SER A 114 -9.06 -6.99 -7.36
C SER A 114 -9.99 -5.99 -6.67
N ALA A 115 -11.30 -6.05 -6.92
CA ALA A 115 -12.25 -5.17 -6.24
C ALA A 115 -12.39 -5.47 -4.75
N ARG A 116 -12.58 -4.42 -3.94
CA ARG A 116 -13.10 -4.54 -2.57
C ARG A 116 -14.61 -4.67 -2.61
N ILE A 117 -15.17 -5.36 -1.62
CA ILE A 117 -16.62 -5.49 -1.45
C ILE A 117 -17.05 -4.66 -0.25
N PHE A 118 -18.07 -3.84 -0.44
CA PHE A 118 -18.85 -3.25 0.65
C PHE A 118 -20.13 -4.06 0.77
N HIS A 119 -20.34 -4.69 1.92
CA HIS A 119 -21.55 -5.45 2.20
C HIS A 119 -22.65 -4.54 2.73
N PRO A 120 -23.92 -4.75 2.34
CA PRO A 120 -25.02 -3.89 2.73
C PRO A 120 -25.25 -3.92 4.23
N GLU A 121 -25.45 -2.74 4.81
CA GLU A 121 -25.78 -2.60 6.22
C GLU A 121 -27.27 -2.91 6.47
N PRO A 122 -27.60 -3.74 7.48
CA PRO A 122 -28.99 -4.07 7.79
C PRO A 122 -29.85 -2.82 8.03
N GLY A 123 -30.93 -2.69 7.26
CA GLY A 123 -31.88 -1.58 7.38
C GLY A 123 -31.45 -0.27 6.71
N ALA A 124 -30.25 -0.19 6.14
CA ALA A 124 -29.80 0.99 5.42
C ALA A 124 -30.51 1.13 4.05
N LYS A 125 -30.76 2.38 3.65
CA LYS A 125 -31.28 2.73 2.32
C LYS A 125 -30.17 3.30 1.44
N GLY A 126 -30.42 3.38 0.14
CA GLY A 126 -29.45 3.96 -0.80
C GLY A 126 -28.23 3.07 -1.02
N LEU A 127 -27.04 3.67 -1.13
CA LEU A 127 -25.78 2.96 -1.40
C LEU A 127 -25.39 2.00 -0.26
N ARG A 128 -25.63 2.39 1.00
CA ARG A 128 -25.31 1.57 2.18
C ARG A 128 -26.18 0.32 2.30
N GLY A 129 -27.32 0.27 1.60
CA GLY A 129 -28.20 -0.90 1.53
C GLY A 129 -27.90 -1.83 0.34
N LYS A 130 -26.81 -1.59 -0.40
CA LYS A 130 -26.43 -2.38 -1.58
C LYS A 130 -25.04 -2.99 -1.40
N THR A 131 -24.80 -4.12 -2.05
CA THR A 131 -23.45 -4.62 -2.26
C THR A 131 -22.74 -3.72 -3.27
N LEU A 132 -21.67 -3.04 -2.86
CA LEU A 132 -20.85 -2.22 -3.76
C LEU A 132 -19.51 -2.91 -3.99
N GLN A 133 -18.99 -2.73 -5.20
CA GLN A 133 -17.62 -3.10 -5.52
C GLN A 133 -16.84 -1.84 -5.82
N TYR A 134 -15.69 -1.67 -5.19
CA TYR A 134 -14.92 -0.43 -5.27
C TYR A 134 -13.42 -0.68 -5.35
N LEU A 135 -12.73 0.31 -5.89
CA LEU A 135 -11.28 0.41 -5.95
C LEU A 135 -10.87 1.60 -5.10
N GLU A 136 -9.87 1.41 -4.25
CA GLU A 136 -9.32 2.49 -3.45
C GLU A 136 -8.46 3.41 -4.34
N GLU A 137 -8.53 4.72 -4.12
CA GLU A 137 -7.91 5.70 -5.01
C GLU A 137 -6.38 5.64 -4.95
N SER A 138 -5.81 5.53 -3.75
CA SER A 138 -4.37 5.58 -3.56
C SER A 138 -3.65 4.40 -4.21
N ILE A 139 -4.19 3.18 -4.12
CA ILE A 139 -3.60 2.02 -4.80
C ILE A 139 -3.69 2.15 -6.32
N ALA A 140 -4.80 2.70 -6.84
CA ALA A 140 -4.95 2.96 -8.28
C ALA A 140 -3.94 4.00 -8.76
N HIS A 141 -3.84 5.13 -8.05
CA HIS A 141 -2.89 6.20 -8.35
C HIS A 141 -1.43 5.75 -8.22
N TRP A 142 -1.12 4.90 -7.24
CA TRP A 142 0.21 4.35 -7.08
C TRP A 142 0.65 3.53 -8.30
N VAL A 143 -0.20 2.64 -8.79
CA VAL A 143 0.08 1.86 -10.01
C VAL A 143 0.11 2.77 -11.25
N MET A 144 -0.84 3.72 -11.35
CA MET A 144 -0.94 4.69 -12.44
C MET A 144 0.15 5.77 -12.42
N SER A 145 1.00 5.81 -11.38
CA SER A 145 2.21 6.65 -11.38
C SER A 145 3.18 6.24 -12.50
N ARG A 146 2.99 5.05 -13.08
CA ARG A 146 3.69 4.53 -14.26
C ARG A 146 2.76 4.45 -15.48
N ASP A 147 3.36 4.31 -16.66
CA ASP A 147 2.66 4.26 -17.96
C ASP A 147 1.88 2.93 -18.16
N VAL A 148 0.82 2.72 -17.37
CA VAL A 148 -0.02 1.52 -17.36
C VAL A 148 -1.51 1.87 -17.33
N LEU A 149 -2.35 0.95 -17.79
CA LEU A 149 -3.80 1.01 -17.63
C LEU A 149 -4.22 0.12 -16.48
N VAL A 150 -4.94 0.70 -15.50
CA VAL A 150 -5.51 -0.04 -14.38
C VAL A 150 -6.95 -0.46 -14.69
N PHE A 151 -7.26 -1.73 -14.43
CA PHE A 151 -8.60 -2.30 -14.56
C PHE A 151 -9.04 -2.86 -13.21
N MET A 152 -10.15 -2.36 -12.66
CA MET A 152 -10.80 -3.04 -11.55
C MET A 152 -11.38 -4.36 -12.07
N ILE A 153 -10.98 -5.47 -11.44
CA ILE A 153 -11.61 -6.77 -11.68
C ILE A 153 -12.77 -6.89 -10.68
N PRO A 154 -14.03 -6.92 -11.15
CA PRO A 154 -15.16 -7.13 -10.28
C PRO A 154 -15.29 -8.61 -9.90
N THR A 155 -15.85 -8.86 -8.72
CA THR A 155 -16.29 -10.19 -8.33
C THR A 155 -17.42 -10.64 -9.26
N VAL A 156 -17.28 -11.84 -9.81
CA VAL A 156 -18.31 -12.46 -10.66
C VAL A 156 -19.27 -13.19 -9.72
N GLY A 157 -20.23 -12.45 -9.18
CA GLY A 157 -21.27 -13.02 -8.34
C GLY A 157 -22.20 -13.94 -9.15
N HIS A 158 -22.27 -15.21 -8.79
CA HIS A 158 -23.24 -16.16 -9.38
C HIS A 158 -24.66 -16.01 -8.80
N GLN A 159 -24.84 -15.13 -7.80
CA GLN A 159 -26.11 -14.91 -7.09
C GLN A 159 -26.86 -13.66 -7.56
N GLY A 160 -26.39 -12.97 -8.61
CA GLY A 160 -27.09 -11.83 -9.18
C GLY A 160 -28.33 -12.22 -9.97
N MET A 161 -29.30 -11.31 -10.09
CA MET A 161 -30.52 -11.48 -10.91
C MET A 161 -30.24 -11.50 -12.43
N LEU A 162 -29.00 -11.23 -12.84
CA LEU A 162 -28.59 -11.17 -14.24
C LEU A 162 -27.95 -12.50 -14.65
N HIS A 163 -28.17 -12.91 -15.89
CA HIS A 163 -27.59 -14.13 -16.46
C HIS A 163 -26.06 -14.17 -16.22
N PRO A 164 -25.51 -15.29 -15.71
CA PRO A 164 -24.08 -15.43 -15.55
C PRO A 164 -23.39 -15.24 -16.90
N SER A 165 -22.44 -14.31 -16.99
CA SER A 165 -21.64 -14.17 -18.20
C SER A 165 -20.82 -15.45 -18.44
N ASN A 166 -20.46 -15.73 -19.70
CA ASN A 166 -19.53 -16.83 -19.98
C ASN A 166 -18.07 -16.47 -19.67
N ILE A 167 -17.81 -15.24 -19.23
CA ILE A 167 -16.50 -14.78 -18.78
C ILE A 167 -16.18 -15.50 -17.47
N ARG A 168 -14.99 -16.07 -17.40
CA ARG A 168 -14.42 -16.74 -16.23
C ARG A 168 -13.22 -15.94 -15.71
N LEU A 169 -12.78 -16.23 -14.49
CA LEU A 169 -11.62 -15.53 -13.92
C LEU A 169 -10.34 -15.72 -14.76
N ARG A 170 -10.17 -16.90 -15.36
CA ARG A 170 -9.11 -17.16 -16.36
C ARG A 170 -9.09 -16.20 -17.54
N ASP A 171 -10.25 -15.65 -17.93
CA ASP A 171 -10.31 -14.74 -19.08
C ASP A 171 -9.75 -13.36 -18.72
N TYR A 172 -9.81 -12.95 -17.44
CA TYR A 172 -9.08 -11.79 -16.97
C TYR A 172 -7.57 -12.02 -17.05
N ALA A 173 -7.07 -13.18 -16.60
CA ALA A 173 -5.64 -13.52 -16.69
C ALA A 173 -5.11 -13.55 -18.14
N LYS A 174 -5.95 -13.88 -19.12
CA LYS A 174 -5.61 -13.81 -20.55
C LYS A 174 -5.50 -12.39 -21.09
N HIS A 175 -6.26 -11.44 -20.54
CA HIS A 175 -6.38 -10.08 -21.09
C HIS A 175 -5.61 -9.02 -20.30
N LEU A 176 -5.16 -9.37 -19.11
CA LEU A 176 -4.39 -8.53 -18.20
C LEU A 176 -2.96 -9.06 -18.09
N ASP A 177 -2.02 -8.14 -17.90
CA ASP A 177 -0.58 -8.41 -17.90
C ASP A 177 -0.05 -8.71 -16.48
N GLY A 178 -0.82 -8.41 -15.43
CA GLY A 178 -0.49 -8.71 -14.04
C GLY A 178 -1.67 -8.43 -13.09
N LEU A 179 -1.60 -8.96 -11.87
CA LEU A 179 -2.63 -8.83 -10.83
C LEU A 179 -2.07 -8.11 -9.60
N LEU A 180 -2.82 -7.15 -9.09
CA LEU A 180 -2.62 -6.54 -7.79
C LEU A 180 -3.79 -6.89 -6.86
N LEU A 181 -3.48 -7.50 -5.72
CA LEU A 181 -4.42 -7.77 -4.64
C LEU A 181 -4.32 -6.64 -3.59
N GLN A 182 -5.32 -5.77 -3.54
CA GLN A 182 -5.30 -4.60 -2.66
C GLN A 182 -5.67 -4.95 -1.21
N GLY A 183 -5.34 -4.04 -0.29
CA GLY A 183 -5.73 -4.14 1.13
C GLY A 183 -7.25 -4.16 1.36
N GLY A 184 -7.66 -4.23 2.62
CA GLY A 184 -9.05 -4.08 3.03
C GLY A 184 -9.43 -4.97 4.22
N ALA A 185 -10.71 -5.35 4.29
CA ALA A 185 -11.23 -6.18 5.38
C ALA A 185 -10.49 -7.51 5.54
N ASP A 186 -10.49 -8.03 6.76
CA ASP A 186 -9.81 -9.25 7.17
C ASP A 186 -10.06 -10.45 6.25
N VAL A 187 -9.07 -11.34 6.19
CA VAL A 187 -9.24 -12.66 5.59
C VAL A 187 -10.06 -13.51 6.56
N SER A 188 -11.09 -14.18 6.06
CA SER A 188 -11.94 -15.03 6.90
C SER A 188 -11.14 -16.21 7.45
N PRO A 189 -11.24 -16.50 8.77
CA PRO A 189 -10.62 -17.69 9.37
C PRO A 189 -10.99 -19.00 8.68
N GLN A 190 -12.20 -19.06 8.12
CA GLN A 190 -12.70 -20.23 7.38
C GLN A 190 -11.90 -20.49 6.09
N SER A 191 -11.21 -19.48 5.55
CA SER A 191 -10.39 -19.60 4.34
C SER A 191 -9.06 -20.32 4.59
N TYR A 192 -8.64 -20.45 5.85
CA TYR A 192 -7.48 -21.23 6.29
C TYR A 192 -7.83 -22.26 7.38
N GLU A 193 -9.06 -22.79 7.30
CA GLU A 193 -9.56 -23.91 8.12
C GLU A 193 -9.62 -23.64 9.64
N GLU A 194 -9.71 -22.37 10.05
CA GLU A 194 -9.87 -21.98 11.45
C GLU A 194 -11.28 -21.41 11.73
N ALA A 195 -11.64 -21.40 13.01
CA ALA A 195 -12.83 -20.70 13.51
C ALA A 195 -12.43 -19.28 13.94
N ALA A 196 -13.37 -18.33 13.80
CA ALA A 196 -13.15 -16.98 14.31
C ALA A 196 -12.96 -17.02 15.83
N THR A 197 -11.87 -16.43 16.31
CA THR A 197 -11.59 -16.28 17.75
C THR A 197 -12.60 -15.35 18.40
N ARG A 198 -13.15 -14.40 17.61
CA ARG A 198 -14.14 -13.42 18.05
C ARG A 198 -15.28 -13.30 17.02
N PRO A 199 -16.56 -13.27 17.44
CA PRO A 199 -17.70 -13.14 16.54
C PRO A 199 -17.68 -11.90 15.64
N GLU A 200 -17.06 -10.82 16.11
CA GLU A 200 -16.93 -9.55 15.40
C GLU A 200 -15.89 -9.55 14.26
N TRP A 201 -15.07 -10.60 14.15
CA TRP A 201 -14.03 -10.73 13.10
C TRP A 201 -14.28 -11.93 12.18
N PRO A 202 -15.42 -12.00 11.48
CA PRO A 202 -15.71 -13.11 10.56
C PRO A 202 -14.86 -13.08 9.28
N GLY A 203 -14.21 -11.94 9.00
CA GLY A 203 -13.56 -11.64 7.72
C GLY A 203 -14.53 -11.62 6.54
N ASP A 204 -13.99 -11.50 5.33
CA ASP A 204 -14.78 -11.47 4.09
C ASP A 204 -14.55 -12.71 3.22
N ARG A 205 -15.24 -13.81 3.57
CA ARG A 205 -15.13 -15.08 2.85
C ARG A 205 -15.55 -14.99 1.38
N VAL A 206 -16.49 -14.11 1.06
CA VAL A 206 -16.94 -13.92 -0.34
C VAL A 206 -15.81 -13.32 -1.16
N ARG A 207 -15.14 -12.30 -0.62
CA ARG A 207 -13.96 -11.70 -1.25
C ARG A 207 -12.80 -12.71 -1.31
N ASP A 208 -12.55 -13.47 -0.25
CA ASP A 208 -11.49 -14.47 -0.20
C ASP A 208 -11.59 -15.46 -1.35
N MET A 209 -12.75 -16.10 -1.52
CA MET A 209 -12.91 -17.13 -2.55
C MET A 209 -12.63 -16.61 -3.95
N TYR A 210 -13.12 -15.42 -4.25
CA TYR A 210 -12.91 -14.75 -5.53
C TYR A 210 -11.43 -14.39 -5.75
N GLU A 211 -10.76 -13.78 -4.76
CA GLU A 211 -9.37 -13.36 -4.88
C GLU A 211 -8.41 -14.57 -4.91
N LEU A 212 -8.74 -15.67 -4.20
CA LEU A 212 -8.01 -16.93 -4.25
C LEU A 212 -8.08 -17.56 -5.65
N GLU A 213 -9.27 -17.58 -6.27
CA GLU A 213 -9.44 -18.09 -7.63
C GLU A 213 -8.71 -17.18 -8.65
N LEU A 214 -8.75 -15.85 -8.48
CA LEU A 214 -7.96 -14.93 -9.30
C LEU A 214 -6.45 -15.18 -9.18
N LEU A 215 -5.95 -15.29 -7.95
CA LEU A 215 -4.55 -15.56 -7.67
C LEU A 215 -4.10 -16.84 -8.39
N HIS A 216 -4.89 -17.90 -8.26
CA HIS A 216 -4.63 -19.17 -8.95
C HIS A 216 -4.56 -18.98 -10.48
N GLU A 217 -5.56 -18.35 -11.09
CA GLU A 217 -5.63 -18.17 -12.55
C GLU A 217 -4.48 -17.32 -13.12
N PHE A 218 -4.03 -16.28 -12.39
CA PHE A 218 -2.88 -15.48 -12.80
C PHE A 218 -1.56 -16.26 -12.66
N ILE A 219 -1.39 -17.04 -11.59
CA ILE A 219 -0.20 -17.88 -11.40
C ILE A 219 -0.11 -18.96 -12.47
N GLU A 220 -1.21 -19.67 -12.73
CA GLU A 220 -1.27 -20.71 -13.78
C GLU A 220 -1.01 -20.13 -15.17
N SER A 221 -1.41 -18.87 -15.40
CA SER A 221 -1.12 -18.14 -16.65
C SER A 221 0.32 -17.57 -16.70
N GLY A 222 1.14 -17.83 -15.69
CA GLY A 222 2.52 -17.33 -15.59
C GLY A 222 2.61 -15.81 -15.42
N LYS A 223 1.53 -15.14 -15.02
CA LYS A 223 1.46 -13.68 -14.83
C LYS A 223 1.92 -13.29 -13.42
N PRO A 224 2.55 -12.13 -13.24
CA PRO A 224 2.98 -11.69 -11.93
C PRO A 224 1.80 -11.29 -11.05
N VAL A 225 1.97 -11.47 -9.74
CA VAL A 225 1.02 -11.04 -8.72
C VAL A 225 1.71 -10.24 -7.63
N LEU A 226 1.11 -9.12 -7.24
CA LEU A 226 1.54 -8.30 -6.10
C LEU A 226 0.41 -8.18 -5.09
N GLY A 227 0.62 -8.61 -3.85
CA GLY A 227 -0.32 -8.47 -2.75
C GLY A 227 0.11 -7.38 -1.78
N VAL A 228 -0.84 -6.52 -1.39
CA VAL A 228 -0.63 -5.44 -0.42
C VAL A 228 -1.51 -5.65 0.80
N CYS A 229 -0.91 -5.58 2.00
CA CYS A 229 -1.55 -5.81 3.29
C CYS A 229 -2.34 -7.13 3.31
N ARG A 230 -3.67 -7.07 3.25
CA ARG A 230 -4.55 -8.22 3.06
C ARG A 230 -4.13 -9.12 1.90
N GLY A 231 -3.67 -8.54 0.77
CA GLY A 231 -3.21 -9.32 -0.37
C GLY A 231 -2.01 -10.22 -0.05
N CYS A 232 -1.11 -9.78 0.84
CA CYS A 232 -0.01 -10.60 1.36
C CYS A 232 -0.51 -11.80 2.17
N GLN A 233 -1.47 -11.54 3.07
CA GLN A 233 -2.12 -12.56 3.89
C GLN A 233 -2.85 -13.59 3.03
N LEU A 234 -3.57 -13.13 2.00
CA LEU A 234 -4.29 -14.01 1.08
C LEU A 234 -3.35 -14.88 0.25
N ILE A 235 -2.21 -14.34 -0.22
CA ILE A 235 -1.16 -15.13 -0.88
C ILE A 235 -0.70 -16.25 0.07
N ASN A 236 -0.44 -15.94 1.34
CA ASN A 236 -0.04 -16.94 2.32
C ASN A 236 -1.09 -18.07 2.48
N VAL A 237 -2.36 -17.68 2.64
CA VAL A 237 -3.49 -18.61 2.78
C VAL A 237 -3.66 -19.48 1.53
N ALA A 238 -3.50 -18.92 0.33
CA ALA A 238 -3.59 -19.68 -0.92
C ALA A 238 -2.57 -20.82 -1.02
N PHE A 239 -1.42 -20.66 -0.38
CA PHE A 239 -0.39 -21.69 -0.29
C PHE A 239 -0.50 -22.57 0.97
N GLY A 240 -1.62 -22.49 1.69
CA GLY A 240 -1.94 -23.32 2.86
C GLY A 240 -1.31 -22.84 4.16
N GLY A 241 -0.91 -21.57 4.24
CA GLY A 241 -0.49 -20.94 5.48
C GLY A 241 -1.67 -20.48 6.34
N THR A 242 -1.40 -20.08 7.58
CA THR A 242 -2.39 -19.56 8.53
C THR A 242 -2.04 -18.14 9.00
N LEU A 243 -3.00 -17.46 9.61
CA LEU A 243 -2.85 -16.08 10.10
C LEU A 243 -2.99 -16.03 11.63
N TYR A 244 -2.34 -15.03 12.23
CA TYR A 244 -2.81 -14.48 13.50
C TYR A 244 -4.08 -13.69 13.20
N GLN A 245 -5.16 -13.99 13.93
CA GLN A 245 -6.45 -13.30 13.75
C GLN A 245 -6.42 -11.91 14.35
N ASP A 246 -5.58 -11.72 15.37
CA ASP A 246 -5.26 -10.42 15.93
C ASP A 246 -3.91 -10.45 16.66
N ILE A 247 -2.94 -9.67 16.16
CA ILE A 247 -1.58 -9.60 16.72
C ILE A 247 -1.61 -9.20 18.19
N ALA A 248 -2.46 -8.24 18.56
CA ALA A 248 -2.51 -7.71 19.92
C ALA A 248 -2.92 -8.77 20.96
N THR A 249 -3.80 -9.69 20.59
CA THR A 249 -4.26 -10.77 21.48
C THR A 249 -3.51 -12.09 21.30
N ASP A 250 -3.13 -12.45 20.07
CA ASP A 250 -2.47 -13.71 19.77
C ASP A 250 -0.94 -13.68 20.01
N VAL A 251 -0.33 -12.49 20.01
CA VAL A 251 1.12 -12.29 20.18
C VAL A 251 1.38 -11.23 21.25
N PRO A 252 1.29 -11.57 22.55
CA PRO A 252 1.28 -10.57 23.64
C PRO A 252 2.51 -9.66 23.75
N MET A 253 3.65 -10.06 23.17
CA MET A 253 4.90 -9.28 23.18
C MET A 253 5.13 -8.51 21.87
N ALA A 254 4.20 -8.56 20.91
CA ALA A 254 4.33 -7.84 19.65
C ALA A 254 4.20 -6.33 19.85
N GLY A 255 4.84 -5.57 18.98
CA GLY A 255 4.61 -4.14 18.87
C GLY A 255 3.19 -3.83 18.38
N VAL A 256 2.87 -2.54 18.35
CA VAL A 256 1.62 -2.06 17.76
C VAL A 256 1.77 -2.02 16.24
N HIS A 257 0.88 -2.69 15.50
CA HIS A 257 0.83 -2.71 14.03
C HIS A 257 -0.36 -1.92 13.44
N VAL A 258 -1.25 -1.40 14.29
CA VAL A 258 -2.29 -0.46 13.90
C VAL A 258 -2.68 0.37 15.13
N ASN A 259 -2.89 1.67 14.95
CA ASN A 259 -3.37 2.57 16.00
C ASN A 259 -4.23 3.70 15.41
N GLU A 260 -4.63 4.65 16.25
CA GLU A 260 -5.46 5.80 15.86
C GLU A 260 -4.81 6.73 14.83
N GLN A 261 -3.48 6.70 14.69
CA GLN A 261 -2.74 7.45 13.67
C GLN A 261 -2.84 6.78 12.29
N TYR A 262 -3.32 5.54 12.21
CA TYR A 262 -3.66 4.82 10.99
C TYR A 262 -2.53 4.87 9.95
N ASP A 263 -2.69 5.60 8.85
CA ASP A 263 -1.72 5.71 7.76
C ASP A 263 -0.46 6.51 8.11
N GLN A 264 -0.39 7.11 9.29
CA GLN A 264 0.80 7.76 9.84
C GLN A 264 1.60 6.86 10.79
N HIS A 265 1.05 5.71 11.21
CA HIS A 265 1.78 4.78 12.06
C HIS A 265 2.94 4.13 11.31
N ARG A 266 4.10 4.00 11.97
CA ARG A 266 5.37 3.53 11.38
C ARG A 266 6.01 2.48 12.26
N HIS A 267 6.69 1.54 11.64
CA HIS A 267 7.59 0.63 12.34
C HIS A 267 8.75 0.21 11.43
N SER A 268 9.78 -0.39 12.04
CA SER A 268 10.96 -0.84 11.33
C SER A 268 10.82 -2.30 10.89
N ILE A 269 11.29 -2.59 9.68
CA ILE A 269 11.40 -3.94 9.13
C ILE A 269 12.86 -4.27 8.85
N ARG A 270 13.16 -5.57 8.82
CA ARG A 270 14.44 -6.14 8.43
C ARG A 270 14.23 -7.12 7.29
N PHE A 271 15.13 -7.08 6.31
CA PHE A 271 15.25 -8.12 5.30
C PHE A 271 16.17 -9.23 5.84
N PRO A 272 15.69 -10.48 6.01
CA PRO A 272 16.54 -11.59 6.44
C PRO A 272 17.64 -11.91 5.42
N ASP A 273 18.71 -12.58 5.87
CA ASP A 273 19.75 -13.08 4.98
C ASP A 273 19.15 -14.00 3.91
N GLY A 274 19.47 -13.73 2.64
CA GLY A 274 18.91 -14.47 1.50
C GLY A 274 17.55 -13.94 1.00
N SER A 275 17.01 -12.89 1.60
CA SER A 275 15.86 -12.15 1.05
C SER A 275 16.18 -11.68 -0.37
N THR A 276 15.34 -12.10 -1.31
CA THR A 276 15.43 -11.70 -2.70
C THR A 276 14.80 -10.33 -2.94
N LEU A 277 13.88 -9.93 -2.07
CA LEU A 277 13.27 -8.61 -2.04
C LEU A 277 14.31 -7.53 -1.69
N ALA A 278 15.26 -7.84 -0.80
CA ALA A 278 16.38 -6.95 -0.46
C ALA A 278 17.19 -6.50 -1.69
N ASN A 279 17.27 -7.33 -2.74
CA ASN A 279 17.98 -6.98 -3.98
C ASN A 279 17.33 -5.80 -4.73
N MET A 280 16.05 -5.51 -4.47
CA MET A 280 15.38 -4.32 -5.02
C MET A 280 15.78 -3.03 -4.29
N PHE A 281 16.39 -3.16 -3.10
CA PHE A 281 16.76 -2.06 -2.20
C PHE A 281 18.25 -2.14 -1.83
N PRO A 282 19.16 -1.97 -2.80
CA PRO A 282 20.59 -2.21 -2.59
C PRO A 282 21.17 -1.34 -1.47
N GLY A 283 21.94 -1.97 -0.59
CA GLY A 283 22.57 -1.30 0.56
C GLY A 283 21.67 -1.11 1.77
N ARG A 284 20.45 -1.67 1.78
CA ARG A 284 19.52 -1.62 2.92
C ARG A 284 19.29 -3.02 3.49
N GLN A 285 19.56 -3.19 4.78
CA GLN A 285 19.17 -4.39 5.55
C GLN A 285 17.93 -4.13 6.42
N ASP A 286 17.74 -2.89 6.85
CA ASP A 286 16.58 -2.44 7.60
C ASP A 286 15.92 -1.26 6.87
N ALA A 287 14.62 -1.06 7.10
CA ALA A 287 13.85 0.05 6.55
C ALA A 287 12.68 0.42 7.47
N ILE A 288 12.11 1.62 7.29
CA ILE A 288 10.88 2.03 7.98
C ILE A 288 9.72 1.96 6.98
N VAL A 289 8.60 1.39 7.41
CA VAL A 289 7.37 1.27 6.61
C VAL A 289 6.17 1.76 7.42
N ASN A 290 5.07 2.06 6.73
CA ASN A 290 3.79 2.28 7.40
C ASN A 290 3.16 0.96 7.86
N SER A 291 2.32 0.99 8.89
CA SER A 291 1.67 -0.22 9.40
C SER A 291 0.22 0.06 9.78
N ILE A 292 -0.71 -0.67 9.14
CA ILE A 292 -2.15 -0.54 9.31
C ILE A 292 -2.81 -1.92 9.25
N HIS A 293 -2.36 -2.84 10.10
CA HIS A 293 -2.91 -4.18 10.13
C HIS A 293 -2.92 -4.74 11.55
N HIS A 294 -3.96 -5.50 11.86
CA HIS A 294 -4.02 -6.27 13.10
C HIS A 294 -3.94 -7.78 12.84
N GLN A 295 -4.17 -8.24 11.60
CA GLN A 295 -3.84 -9.61 11.17
C GLN A 295 -2.41 -9.68 10.62
N ALA A 296 -1.79 -10.86 10.71
CA ALA A 296 -0.49 -11.13 10.12
C ALA A 296 -0.31 -12.63 9.80
N VAL A 297 0.68 -12.96 8.99
CA VAL A 297 1.05 -14.37 8.74
C VAL A 297 1.57 -15.02 10.04
N ARG A 298 0.97 -16.17 10.40
CA ARG A 298 1.39 -17.01 11.53
C ARG A 298 2.23 -18.19 11.06
N THR A 299 1.64 -19.01 10.19
CA THR A 299 2.33 -20.15 9.56
C THR A 299 2.51 -19.85 8.09
N VAL A 300 3.75 -19.91 7.63
CA VAL A 300 4.08 -19.66 6.23
C VAL A 300 3.59 -20.83 5.36
N GLY A 301 2.88 -20.50 4.28
CA GLY A 301 2.40 -21.45 3.29
C GLY A 301 3.52 -22.15 2.52
N ARG A 302 3.18 -23.23 1.82
CA ARG A 302 4.14 -24.02 1.05
C ARG A 302 4.81 -23.18 -0.03
N ASP A 303 6.10 -23.44 -0.23
CA ASP A 303 6.92 -22.79 -1.25
C ASP A 303 7.03 -21.26 -1.17
N LEU A 304 6.65 -20.67 -0.03
CA LEU A 304 6.87 -19.26 0.27
C LEU A 304 8.18 -19.06 1.04
N ASN A 305 8.91 -18.01 0.69
CA ASN A 305 9.98 -17.45 1.49
C ASN A 305 9.46 -16.26 2.28
N ILE A 306 9.98 -16.10 3.50
CA ILE A 306 9.88 -14.84 4.25
C ILE A 306 10.90 -13.88 3.66
N GLU A 307 10.44 -12.72 3.20
CA GLU A 307 11.26 -11.72 2.52
C GLU A 307 11.54 -10.49 3.39
N ALA A 308 10.67 -10.21 4.37
CA ALA A 308 10.87 -9.18 5.38
C ALA A 308 10.13 -9.56 6.68
N VAL A 309 10.65 -9.09 7.81
CA VAL A 309 10.01 -9.21 9.13
C VAL A 309 10.06 -7.87 9.85
N SER A 310 9.10 -7.60 10.73
CA SER A 310 9.17 -6.52 11.71
C SER A 310 10.41 -6.71 12.58
N ALA A 311 11.22 -5.66 12.71
CA ALA A 311 12.52 -5.75 13.39
C ALA A 311 12.37 -5.85 14.92
N SER A 312 11.23 -5.43 15.48
CA SER A 312 10.96 -5.43 16.94
C SER A 312 10.46 -6.78 17.45
N ASP A 313 9.63 -7.47 16.69
CA ASP A 313 8.83 -8.62 17.16
C ASP A 313 8.84 -9.82 16.20
N GLY A 314 9.45 -9.67 15.02
CA GLY A 314 9.58 -10.76 14.06
C GLY A 314 8.28 -11.12 13.31
N ILE A 315 7.22 -10.31 13.43
CA ILE A 315 6.01 -10.47 12.61
C ILE A 315 6.40 -10.43 11.12
N ILE A 316 5.84 -11.33 10.32
CA ILE A 316 6.18 -11.45 8.89
C ILE A 316 5.56 -10.29 8.12
N GLU A 317 6.41 -9.55 7.43
CA GLU A 317 6.04 -8.31 6.71
C GLU A 317 6.09 -8.46 5.19
N ALA A 318 6.79 -9.48 4.67
CA ALA A 318 6.73 -9.81 3.25
C ALA A 318 6.95 -11.29 3.00
N VAL A 319 6.26 -11.81 1.98
CA VAL A 319 6.43 -13.19 1.49
C VAL A 319 6.61 -13.23 -0.02
N ARG A 320 7.29 -14.26 -0.52
CA ARG A 320 7.43 -14.50 -1.96
C ARG A 320 7.28 -15.96 -2.29
N TYR A 321 6.49 -16.26 -3.32
CA TYR A 321 6.39 -17.61 -3.86
C TYR A 321 7.55 -17.92 -4.80
N ARG A 322 8.24 -19.03 -4.52
CA ARG A 322 9.52 -19.38 -5.17
C ARG A 322 9.37 -19.95 -6.57
N ARG A 323 8.20 -20.45 -6.94
CA ARG A 323 8.00 -21.17 -8.21
C ARG A 323 7.38 -20.32 -9.32
N ALA A 324 7.27 -19.00 -9.10
CA ALA A 324 6.86 -18.04 -10.11
C ALA A 324 7.88 -16.90 -10.20
N PRO A 325 8.02 -16.24 -11.37
CA PRO A 325 8.96 -15.13 -11.52
C PRO A 325 8.70 -14.00 -10.51
N PHE A 326 7.42 -13.67 -10.28
CA PHE A 326 7.01 -12.63 -9.37
C PHE A 326 5.62 -12.90 -8.79
N VAL A 327 5.58 -13.44 -7.58
CA VAL A 327 4.39 -13.48 -6.73
C VAL A 327 4.86 -13.06 -5.35
N VAL A 328 4.59 -11.80 -5.00
CA VAL A 328 5.14 -11.14 -3.81
C VAL A 328 3.99 -10.53 -3.02
N GLY A 329 4.00 -10.72 -1.72
CA GLY A 329 3.11 -10.04 -0.78
C GLY A 329 3.93 -9.14 0.15
N VAL A 330 3.46 -7.92 0.38
CA VAL A 330 3.98 -7.00 1.42
C VAL A 330 2.84 -6.60 2.35
N GLN A 331 3.12 -6.50 3.64
CA GLN A 331 2.11 -6.26 4.67
C GLN A 331 1.87 -4.76 4.93
N TRP A 332 2.88 -3.91 4.68
CA TRP A 332 2.73 -2.45 4.60
C TRP A 332 1.96 -2.01 3.35
N HIS A 333 1.71 -0.70 3.23
CA HIS A 333 1.00 -0.09 2.11
C HIS A 333 1.93 0.82 1.29
N PRO A 334 2.61 0.28 0.26
CA PRO A 334 3.46 1.05 -0.65
C PRO A 334 2.80 2.32 -1.23
N GLU A 335 1.48 2.31 -1.38
CA GLU A 335 0.68 3.41 -1.92
C GLU A 335 0.67 4.66 -1.03
N PHE A 336 1.01 4.54 0.25
CA PHE A 336 1.16 5.68 1.16
C PHE A 336 2.60 6.20 1.26
N HIS A 337 3.55 5.57 0.55
CA HIS A 337 4.94 5.98 0.57
C HIS A 337 5.19 7.03 -0.53
N ARG A 338 5.61 8.24 -0.13
CA ARG A 338 6.03 9.26 -1.10
C ARG A 338 7.38 8.86 -1.72
N ALA A 339 7.45 8.83 -3.05
CA ALA A 339 8.70 8.63 -3.76
C ALA A 339 9.72 9.73 -3.36
N GLY A 340 10.91 9.31 -2.93
CA GLY A 340 11.98 10.22 -2.49
C GLY A 340 11.81 10.79 -1.08
N GLY A 341 10.84 10.33 -0.29
CA GLY A 341 10.81 10.63 1.15
C GLY A 341 12.00 9.97 1.87
N GLU A 342 12.65 10.69 2.79
CA GLU A 342 13.85 10.19 3.49
C GLU A 342 13.51 9.15 4.57
N GLU A 343 12.30 9.19 5.10
CA GLU A 343 11.89 8.37 6.25
C GLU A 343 11.41 6.96 5.84
N LEU A 344 10.47 6.89 4.88
CA LEU A 344 9.85 5.63 4.47
C LEU A 344 10.64 4.92 3.38
N LEU A 345 10.53 3.58 3.35
CA LEU A 345 11.06 2.76 2.27
C LEU A 345 10.49 3.22 0.92
N ASP A 346 11.32 3.77 0.05
CA ASP A 346 10.93 4.03 -1.34
C ASP A 346 10.52 2.71 -2.02
N CYS A 347 9.21 2.50 -2.21
CA CYS A 347 8.65 1.28 -2.80
C CYS A 347 8.62 1.31 -4.33
N THR A 348 9.21 2.32 -4.95
CA THR A 348 9.32 2.43 -6.41
C THR A 348 9.96 1.19 -7.06
N PRO A 349 11.08 0.62 -6.53
CA PRO A 349 11.67 -0.59 -7.09
C PRO A 349 10.76 -1.82 -7.06
N LEU A 350 9.85 -1.93 -6.08
CA LEU A 350 8.89 -3.02 -5.99
C LEU A 350 7.89 -2.96 -7.15
N LEU A 351 7.28 -1.79 -7.37
CA LEU A 351 6.35 -1.57 -8.48
C LEU A 351 7.05 -1.76 -9.83
N ASP A 352 8.26 -1.24 -9.99
CA ASP A 352 9.02 -1.34 -11.24
C ASP A 352 9.39 -2.78 -11.57
N THR A 353 9.72 -3.57 -10.56
CA THR A 353 10.00 -4.99 -10.73
C THR A 353 8.73 -5.75 -11.12
N PHE A 354 7.60 -5.50 -10.46
CA PHE A 354 6.31 -6.08 -10.82
C PHE A 354 5.94 -5.78 -12.28
N LEU A 355 6.00 -4.51 -12.69
CA LEU A 355 5.65 -4.08 -14.06
C LEU A 355 6.64 -4.58 -15.12
N ARG A 356 7.93 -4.68 -14.78
CA ARG A 356 8.93 -5.28 -15.65
C ARG A 356 8.59 -6.75 -15.92
N VAL A 357 8.29 -7.53 -14.87
CA VAL A 357 7.92 -8.94 -15.03
C VAL A 357 6.61 -9.07 -15.81
N ALA A 358 5.62 -8.21 -15.56
CA ALA A 358 4.35 -8.21 -16.31
C ALA A 358 4.57 -8.05 -17.83
N ARG A 359 5.57 -7.25 -18.19
CA ARG A 359 5.98 -7.05 -19.58
C ARG A 359 6.72 -8.26 -20.16
N GLU A 360 7.54 -8.93 -19.37
CA GLU A 360 8.30 -10.13 -19.78
C GLU A 360 7.40 -11.36 -19.95
N THR A 361 6.33 -11.46 -19.16
CA THR A 361 5.36 -12.58 -19.19
C THR A 361 4.15 -12.28 -20.08
N ARG A 362 4.24 -11.25 -20.93
CA ARG A 362 3.20 -10.86 -21.86
C ARG A 362 3.29 -11.72 -23.12
N PHE A 363 2.28 -12.56 -23.34
CA PHE A 363 2.14 -13.40 -24.52
C PHE A 363 0.72 -13.28 -25.08
#